data_AF-A0AAX2TL56-F1
#
_entry.id   AF-A0AAX2TL56-F1
#
_cell.length_a   1.000
_cell.length_b   1.000
_cell.length_c   1.000
_cell.angle_alpha   90.00
_cell.angle_beta   90.00
_cell.angle_gamma   90.00
#
_symmetry.space_group_name_H-M   'P 1'
#
loop_
_entity.id
_entity.type
_entity.pdbx_description
1 polymer ?
#
loop_
_entity_poly.entity_id
_entity_poly.type
_entity_poly.pdbx_seq_one_letter_code
_entity_poly.pdbx_strand_id
1 'polypeptide(L)'
;AARIHATHRIVMVTPATRQDFAAFETAMFTGYLVKPLRASSLAARLTASPEIAAPSLVIEAVTEPAPTAPAAAPAGKGLSILVAEDNEINALLMRSLLARLGHDVVITTNGEQAMESWLSATSAGTPYDL
;
A
#
# COMPACT_ATOMS: atom_id res chain seq x y z
N ALA A 1 -0.54 -19.87 1.39
CA ALA A 1 0.17 -19.70 0.10
C ALA A 1 0.83 -18.32 -0.04
N ALA A 2 0.17 -17.20 0.27
CA ALA A 2 0.70 -15.83 0.14
C ALA A 2 1.93 -15.44 0.99
N ARG A 3 2.48 -16.36 1.81
CA ARG A 3 3.65 -16.10 2.67
C ARG A 3 4.97 -16.01 1.91
N ILE A 4 5.05 -16.52 0.69
CA ILE A 4 6.32 -16.74 -0.03
C ILE A 4 6.62 -15.62 -1.05
N HIS A 5 5.63 -14.81 -1.43
CA HIS A 5 5.74 -13.95 -2.61
C HIS A 5 5.70 -12.43 -2.36
N ALA A 6 5.57 -11.95 -1.11
CA ALA A 6 5.50 -10.52 -0.83
C ALA A 6 6.15 -10.14 0.51
N THR A 7 7.05 -9.15 0.46
CA THR A 7 7.77 -8.60 1.62
C THR A 7 6.82 -7.86 2.57
N HIS A 8 5.83 -7.14 2.03
CA HIS A 8 4.83 -6.41 2.79
C HIS A 8 3.43 -6.93 2.47
N ARG A 9 2.62 -7.18 3.50
CA ARG A 9 1.24 -7.64 3.41
C ARG A 9 0.40 -6.74 4.31
N ILE A 10 -0.16 -5.67 3.74
CA ILE A 10 -0.85 -4.63 4.50
C ILE A 10 -2.34 -4.68 4.20
N VAL A 11 -3.19 -4.70 5.22
CA VAL A 11 -4.65 -4.58 5.05
C VAL A 11 -5.13 -3.14 5.29
N MET A 12 -6.26 -2.77 4.70
CA MET A 12 -6.96 -1.52 5.02
C MET A 12 -8.23 -1.80 5.83
N VAL A 13 -8.34 -1.20 7.01
CA VAL A 13 -9.49 -1.33 7.92
C VAL A 13 -10.23 -0.01 8.04
N THR A 14 -11.50 -0.06 8.44
CA THR A 14 -12.23 1.16 8.79
C THR A 14 -11.92 1.53 10.24
N PRO A 15 -12.19 2.78 10.67
CA PRO A 15 -12.06 3.15 12.07
C PRO A 15 -12.87 2.23 13.00
N ALA A 16 -14.05 1.79 12.55
CA ALA A 16 -14.92 0.89 13.30
C ALA A 16 -14.35 -0.53 13.45
N THR A 17 -13.66 -1.06 12.43
CA THR A 17 -13.12 -2.43 12.45
C THR A 17 -11.67 -2.51 12.91
N ARG A 18 -11.08 -1.39 13.36
CA ARG A 18 -9.68 -1.33 13.82
C ARG A 18 -9.42 -2.24 15.03
N GLN A 19 -10.34 -2.28 15.99
CA GLN A 19 -10.15 -3.04 17.23
C GLN A 19 -10.21 -4.55 16.97
N ASP A 20 -11.12 -4.98 16.10
CA ASP A 20 -11.26 -6.37 15.71
C ASP A 20 -10.01 -6.88 14.97
N PHE A 21 -9.42 -6.04 14.12
CA PHE A 21 -8.22 -6.41 13.36
C PHE A 21 -6.95 -6.46 14.20
N ALA A 22 -6.84 -5.62 15.23
CA ALA A 22 -5.74 -5.68 16.18
C ALA A 22 -5.75 -7.00 16.99
N ALA A 23 -6.92 -7.63 17.11
CA ALA A 23 -7.10 -8.88 17.85
C ALA A 23 -6.94 -10.14 16.97
N PHE A 24 -7.27 -10.09 15.67
CA PHE A 24 -7.56 -11.33 14.95
C PHE A 24 -6.44 -12.00 14.14
N GLU A 25 -5.59 -11.33 13.36
CA GLU A 25 -4.67 -12.11 12.47
C GLU A 25 -3.35 -11.40 12.10
N THR A 26 -2.40 -11.38 13.02
CA THR A 26 -0.99 -10.97 12.76
C THR A 26 -0.18 -12.00 11.94
N ALA A 27 -0.68 -13.23 11.79
CA ALA A 27 0.06 -14.30 11.12
C ALA A 27 0.05 -14.18 9.57
N MET A 28 -0.92 -13.47 9.00
CA MET A 28 -1.11 -13.35 7.55
C MET A 28 -0.72 -11.99 6.98
N PHE A 29 -0.64 -10.95 7.81
CA PHE A 29 -0.32 -9.58 7.41
C PHE A 29 0.87 -9.03 8.21
N THR A 30 1.70 -8.22 7.57
CA THR A 30 2.80 -7.51 8.24
C THR A 30 2.35 -6.15 8.80
N GLY A 31 1.11 -5.73 8.52
CA GLY A 31 0.53 -4.53 9.12
C GLY A 31 -0.88 -4.21 8.64
N TYR A 32 -1.44 -3.12 9.15
CA TYR A 32 -2.70 -2.54 8.70
C TYR A 32 -2.62 -1.00 8.59
N LEU A 33 -3.56 -0.43 7.82
CA LEU A 33 -3.80 1.00 7.60
C LEU A 33 -5.29 1.31 7.82
N VAL A 34 -5.60 2.49 8.33
CA VAL A 34 -7.00 2.91 8.57
C VAL A 34 -7.47 3.79 7.41
N LYS A 35 -8.68 3.54 6.91
CA LYS A 35 -9.38 4.41 5.96
C LYS A 35 -9.90 5.68 6.67
N PRO A 36 -9.81 6.89 6.07
CA PRO A 36 -9.19 7.19 4.78
C PRO A 36 -7.66 7.15 4.86
N LEU A 37 -7.04 6.63 3.80
CA LEU A 37 -5.61 6.38 3.75
C LEU A 37 -4.81 7.69 3.72
N ARG A 38 -3.80 7.80 4.59
CA ARG A 38 -2.84 8.92 4.56
C ARG A 38 -1.55 8.47 3.90
N ALA A 39 -1.03 9.29 2.98
CA ALA A 39 0.23 9.00 2.27
C ALA A 39 1.41 8.79 3.22
N SER A 40 1.49 9.57 4.30
CA SER A 40 2.53 9.42 5.34
C SER A 40 2.45 8.09 6.07
N SER A 41 1.24 7.61 6.36
CA SER A 41 1.01 6.32 7.02
C SER A 41 1.36 5.15 6.11
N LEU A 42 1.07 5.25 4.81
CA LEU A 42 1.49 4.26 3.82
C LEU A 42 3.02 4.23 3.69
N ALA A 43 3.66 5.39 3.49
CA ALA A 43 5.10 5.49 3.34
C ALA A 43 5.85 4.89 4.54
N ALA A 44 5.44 5.23 5.76
CA ALA A 44 6.02 4.67 6.97
C ALA A 44 5.92 3.13 7.02
N ARG A 45 4.82 2.56 6.50
CA ARG A 45 4.59 1.11 6.50
C ARG A 45 5.41 0.38 5.43
N LEU A 46 5.65 1.01 4.29
CA LEU A 46 6.50 0.47 3.23
C LEU A 46 7.99 0.54 3.60
N THR A 47 8.41 1.54 4.36
CA THR A 47 9.81 1.68 4.81
C THR A 47 10.15 0.86 6.05
N ALA A 48 9.15 0.40 6.81
CA ALA A 48 9.37 -0.39 8.02
C ALA A 48 9.77 -1.85 7.70
N SER A 49 10.64 -2.43 8.53
CA SER A 49 11.04 -3.84 8.41
C SER A 49 9.86 -4.79 8.64
N PRO A 50 9.69 -5.83 7.80
CA PRO A 50 8.53 -6.71 7.80
C PRO A 50 8.47 -7.68 8.98
N GLU A 51 9.58 -7.88 9.70
CA GLU A 51 9.65 -8.71 10.92
C GLU A 51 9.04 -8.04 12.16
N ILE A 52 8.84 -6.72 12.11
CA ILE A 52 8.25 -6.02 13.22
C ILE A 52 6.73 -6.19 13.14
N ALA A 53 6.22 -7.27 13.75
CA ALA A 53 4.87 -7.31 14.28
C ALA A 53 4.74 -6.29 15.43
N ALA A 54 4.93 -4.99 15.15
CA ALA A 54 4.83 -3.96 16.16
C ALA A 54 3.37 -3.53 16.31
N PRO A 55 2.87 -3.55 17.55
CA PRO A 55 1.55 -3.06 17.87
C PRO A 55 1.48 -1.57 17.57
N SER A 56 0.38 -1.15 16.95
CA SER A 56 -0.15 0.21 16.97
C SER A 56 0.90 1.33 16.95
N LEU A 57 1.40 1.72 15.77
CA LEU A 57 1.79 3.12 15.58
C LEU A 57 0.50 3.94 15.47
N VAL A 58 -0.13 4.18 16.63
CA VAL A 58 -0.95 5.36 16.85
C VAL A 58 0.01 6.54 16.75
N ILE A 59 0.09 7.15 15.57
CA ILE A 59 0.46 8.56 15.51
C ILE A 59 -0.81 9.31 15.88
N GLU A 60 -1.06 9.36 17.19
CA GLU A 60 -1.97 10.34 17.76
C GLU A 60 -1.36 11.73 17.52
N ALA A 61 -2.22 12.69 17.21
CA ALA A 61 -1.90 13.97 16.61
C ALA A 61 -0.70 14.68 17.28
N VAL A 62 0.27 15.07 16.46
CA VAL A 62 1.00 16.32 16.68
C VAL A 62 0.77 17.19 15.45
N THR A 63 0.27 18.38 15.76
CA THR A 63 0.06 19.60 14.99
C THR A 63 0.89 19.71 13.71
N GLU A 64 0.25 20.26 12.67
CA GLU A 64 0.89 20.75 11.45
C GLU A 64 2.22 21.50 11.71
N PRO A 65 3.25 21.25 10.90
CA PRO A 65 3.87 22.39 10.25
C PRO A 65 4.10 22.16 8.74
N ALA A 66 4.02 23.30 8.04
CA ALA A 66 4.41 23.67 6.68
C ALA A 66 5.18 22.65 5.79
N PRO A 67 4.96 22.69 4.46
CA PRO A 67 5.58 21.75 3.53
C PRO A 67 7.08 22.00 3.44
N THR A 68 7.85 21.20 4.17
CA THR A 68 9.26 21.02 3.85
C THR A 68 9.29 20.08 2.65
N ALA A 69 9.85 20.56 1.54
CA ALA A 69 9.95 19.81 0.29
C ALA A 69 10.53 18.40 0.55
N PRO A 70 9.90 17.31 0.06
CA PRO A 70 10.50 16.00 0.20
C PRO A 70 11.71 15.92 -0.72
N ALA A 71 12.84 15.54 -0.13
CA ALA A 71 14.08 15.22 -0.81
C ALA A 71 13.82 14.30 -2.01
N ALA A 72 14.51 14.60 -3.12
CA ALA A 72 14.50 13.79 -4.32
C ALA A 72 14.75 12.31 -3.96
N ALA A 73 13.76 11.46 -4.27
CA ALA A 73 13.90 10.01 -4.15
C ALA A 73 15.08 9.53 -5.04
N PRO A 74 15.82 8.49 -4.62
CA PRO A 74 16.95 7.99 -5.36
C PRO A 74 16.51 7.56 -6.78
N ALA A 75 17.37 7.80 -7.77
CA ALA A 75 17.19 7.46 -9.18
C ALA A 75 17.19 5.93 -9.43
N GLY A 76 16.23 5.22 -8.85
CA GLY A 76 15.92 3.84 -9.18
C GLY A 76 15.02 3.79 -10.43
N LYS A 77 15.07 2.67 -11.15
CA LYS A 77 14.05 2.38 -12.20
C LYS A 77 12.66 2.40 -11.56
N GLY A 78 11.68 2.95 -12.27
CA GLY A 78 10.27 2.89 -11.91
C GLY A 78 9.81 1.46 -11.61
N LEU A 79 8.82 1.32 -10.74
CA LEU A 79 8.22 0.04 -10.38
C LEU A 79 6.97 -0.16 -11.22
N SER A 80 6.65 -1.40 -11.56
CA SER A 80 5.35 -1.79 -12.09
C SER A 80 4.40 -2.09 -10.93
N ILE A 81 3.35 -1.27 -10.76
CA ILE A 81 2.47 -1.29 -9.59
C ILE A 81 1.04 -1.61 -10.02
N LEU A 82 0.42 -2.59 -9.37
CA LEU A 82 -1.00 -2.90 -9.48
C LEU A 82 -1.76 -2.40 -8.24
N VAL A 83 -2.77 -1.56 -8.47
CA VAL A 83 -3.60 -1.00 -7.40
C VAL A 83 -5.04 -1.45 -7.58
N ALA A 84 -5.62 -2.07 -6.56
CA ALA A 84 -7.05 -2.34 -6.48
C ALA A 84 -7.74 -1.24 -5.67
N GLU A 85 -8.53 -0.39 -6.30
CA GLU A 85 -9.25 0.72 -5.66
C GLU A 85 -10.65 0.88 -6.28
N ASP A 86 -11.67 0.73 -5.44
CA ASP A 86 -13.09 0.77 -5.83
C ASP A 86 -13.66 2.19 -5.89
N ASN A 87 -12.95 3.18 -5.34
CA ASN A 87 -13.32 4.59 -5.43
C ASN A 87 -12.54 5.31 -6.55
N GLU A 88 -13.25 5.80 -7.57
CA GLU A 88 -12.66 6.48 -8.72
C GLU A 88 -11.80 7.71 -8.36
N ILE A 89 -12.17 8.45 -7.31
CA ILE A 89 -11.41 9.62 -6.85
C ILE A 89 -10.06 9.18 -6.27
N ASN A 90 -10.06 8.13 -5.46
CA ASN A 90 -8.83 7.58 -4.87
C ASN A 90 -7.94 6.97 -5.96
N ALA A 91 -8.54 6.24 -6.91
CA ALA A 91 -7.84 5.65 -8.04
C ALA A 91 -7.11 6.71 -8.87
N LEU A 92 -7.77 7.83 -9.15
CA LEU A 92 -7.19 8.96 -9.86
C LEU A 92 -6.02 9.58 -9.09
N LEU A 93 -6.20 9.79 -7.78
CA LEU A 93 -5.16 10.34 -6.91
C LEU A 93 -3.93 9.43 -6.85
N MET A 94 -4.13 8.12 -6.65
CA MET A 94 -3.05 7.14 -6.59
C MET A 94 -2.28 7.06 -7.91
N ARG A 95 -3.00 6.99 -9.04
CA ARG A 95 -2.39 7.01 -10.37
C ARG A 95 -1.51 8.25 -10.56
N SER A 96 -2.03 9.44 -10.23
CA SER A 96 -1.30 10.69 -10.41
C SER A 96 -0.04 10.76 -9.54
N LEU A 97 -0.15 10.36 -8.26
CA LEU A 97 0.99 10.37 -7.33
C LEU A 97 2.08 9.40 -7.76
N LEU A 98 1.74 8.15 -8.05
CA LEU A 98 2.69 7.10 -8.40
C LEU A 98 3.34 7.35 -9.77
N ALA A 99 2.59 7.84 -10.76
CA ALA A 99 3.15 8.24 -12.05
C ALA A 99 4.12 9.42 -11.91
N ARG A 100 3.80 10.41 -11.07
CA ARG A 100 4.71 11.54 -10.78
C ARG A 100 6.00 11.11 -10.10
N LEU A 101 5.97 9.99 -9.37
CA LEU A 101 7.15 9.38 -8.75
C LEU A 101 7.93 8.48 -9.73
N GLY A 102 7.47 8.34 -10.98
CA GLY A 102 8.16 7.58 -12.02
C GLY A 102 7.81 6.10 -12.06
N HIS A 103 6.71 5.67 -11.44
CA HIS A 103 6.24 4.29 -11.49
C HIS A 103 5.21 4.07 -12.61
N ASP A 104 5.17 2.84 -13.13
CA ASP A 104 4.13 2.36 -14.04
C ASP A 104 2.97 1.80 -13.23
N VAL A 105 1.74 2.25 -13.49
CA VAL A 105 0.59 1.97 -12.61
C VAL A 105 -0.61 1.44 -13.37
N VAL A 106 -1.06 0.25 -12.98
CA VAL A 106 -2.32 -0.35 -13.41
C VAL A 106 -3.31 -0.25 -12.26
N ILE A 107 -4.51 0.27 -12.54
CA ILE A 107 -5.59 0.38 -11.56
C ILE A 107 -6.68 -0.63 -11.92
N THR A 108 -7.18 -1.36 -10.94
CA THR A 108 -8.37 -2.20 -11.04
C THR A 108 -9.41 -1.74 -10.01
N THR A 109 -10.69 -2.00 -10.29
CA THR A 109 -11.78 -1.48 -9.43
C THR A 109 -12.22 -2.45 -8.34
N ASN A 110 -11.67 -3.66 -8.31
CA ASN A 110 -11.92 -4.65 -7.26
C ASN A 110 -10.82 -5.73 -7.24
N GLY A 111 -10.91 -6.62 -6.24
CA GLY A 111 -9.93 -7.69 -6.02
C GLY A 111 -9.94 -8.80 -7.07
N GLU A 112 -11.07 -9.07 -7.72
CA GLU A 112 -11.17 -10.10 -8.77
C GLU A 112 -10.40 -9.67 -10.02
N GLN A 113 -10.64 -8.44 -10.48
CA GLN A 113 -9.90 -7.82 -11.58
C GLN A 113 -8.40 -7.69 -11.24
N ALA A 114 -8.06 -7.36 -10.00
CA ALA A 114 -6.67 -7.32 -9.56
C ALA A 114 -6.00 -8.70 -9.69
N MET A 115 -6.68 -9.75 -9.23
CA MET A 115 -6.16 -11.11 -9.31
C MET A 115 -5.98 -11.56 -10.76
N GLU A 116 -6.98 -11.30 -11.62
CA GLU A 116 -6.90 -11.62 -13.04
C GLU A 116 -5.73 -10.90 -13.72
N SER A 117 -5.57 -9.58 -13.48
CA SER A 117 -4.46 -8.80 -14.03
C SER A 117 -3.11 -9.33 -13.55
N TRP A 118 -3.00 -9.67 -12.26
CA TRP A 118 -1.78 -10.20 -11.67
C TRP A 118 -1.39 -11.57 -12.24
N LEU A 119 -2.37 -12.47 -12.38
CA LEU A 119 -2.15 -13.79 -12.98
C LEU A 119 -1.72 -13.68 -14.44
N SER A 120 -2.39 -12.81 -15.21
CA SER A 120 -2.06 -12.55 -16.62
C SER A 120 -0.62 -12.03 -16.76
N ALA A 121 -0.26 -10.99 -16.00
CA ALA A 121 1.07 -10.41 -15.98
C ALA A 121 2.16 -11.42 -15.59
N THR A 122 1.88 -12.27 -14.59
CA THR A 122 2.78 -13.33 -14.16
C THR A 122 2.99 -14.38 -15.26
N SER A 123 1.91 -14.81 -15.91
CA SER A 123 1.97 -15.79 -17.02
C SER A 123 2.70 -15.25 -18.25
N ALA A 124 2.68 -13.93 -18.46
CA ALA A 124 3.38 -13.24 -19.53
C ALA A 124 4.88 -12.98 -19.22
N GLY A 125 5.34 -13.32 -18.01
CA GLY A 125 6.72 -13.08 -17.58
C GLY A 125 7.04 -11.64 -17.20
N THR A 126 6.01 -10.80 -16.99
CA THR A 126 6.13 -9.39 -16.61
C THR A 126 5.33 -9.13 -15.32
N PRO A 127 5.67 -9.76 -14.18
CA PRO A 127 4.94 -9.58 -12.93
C PRO A 127 5.02 -8.12 -12.45
N TYR A 128 3.99 -7.70 -11.71
CA TYR A 128 4.06 -6.44 -10.95
C TYR A 128 5.10 -6.56 -9.83
N ASP A 129 5.83 -5.48 -9.60
CA ASP A 129 6.76 -5.35 -8.47
C ASP A 129 6.00 -5.10 -7.15
N LEU A 130 4.81 -4.50 -7.25
CA LEU A 130 3.95 -4.14 -6.13
C LEU A 130 2.47 -4.32 -6.46
#